data_AF-Q7WVD3-F1
#
_entry.id   AF-Q7WVD3-F1
#
_cell.length_a   1.000
_cell.length_b   1.000
_cell.length_c   1.000
_cell.angle_alpha   90.00
_cell.angle_beta   90.00
_cell.angle_gamma   90.00
#
_symmetry.space_group_name_H-M   'P 1'
#
loop_
_entity.id
_entity.type
_entity.pdbx_description
1 polymer ?
#
loop_
_entity_poly.entity_id
_entity_poly.type
_entity_poly.pdbx_seq_one_letter_code
_entity_poly.pdbx_strand_id
1 'polypeptide(L)' 'MKKLFAEFFGTYWLVFGGCGSAVFAAGYPTLGIGFAGVALAFGLTVLTMAYAVGHISGGHFNPAVSFGLWAGGRFSAKD' A
#
# COMPACT_ATOMS: atom_id res chain seq x y z
N MET A 1 12.08 0.05 -15.32
CA MET A 1 12.00 1.34 -14.59
C MET A 1 10.58 1.77 -14.23
N LYS A 2 9.64 1.91 -15.18
CA LYS A 2 8.25 2.35 -14.86
C LYS A 2 7.58 1.52 -13.75
N LYS A 3 7.71 0.19 -13.79
CA LYS A 3 7.23 -0.73 -12.75
C LYS A 3 7.78 -0.40 -11.36
N LEU A 4 9.10 -0.16 -11.27
CA LEU A 4 9.78 0.15 -10.00
C LEU A 4 9.34 1.49 -9.42
N PHE A 5 9.13 2.52 -10.26
CA PHE A 5 8.58 3.79 -9.80
C PHE A 5 7.14 3.65 -9.32
N ALA A 6 6.31 2.84 -10.00
CA ALA A 6 4.95 2.54 -9.55
C ALA A 6 4.94 1.85 -8.17
N GLU A 7 5.79 0.84 -7.97
CA GLU A 7 5.95 0.17 -6.67
C GLU A 7 6.49 1.11 -5.58
N PHE A 8 7.47 1.95 -5.93
CA PHE A 8 8.04 2.94 -5.01
C PHE A 8 6.98 3.93 -4.52
N PHE A 9 6.24 4.56 -5.44
CA PHE A 9 5.20 5.51 -5.07
C PHE A 9 4.02 4.84 -4.36
N GLY A 10 3.65 3.61 -4.75
CA GLY A 10 2.58 2.89 -4.08
C GLY A 10 2.93 2.48 -2.65
N THR A 11 4.16 2.02 -2.42
CA THR A 11 4.67 1.70 -1.08
C THR A 11 4.82 2.97 -0.24
N TYR A 12 5.34 4.06 -0.82
CA TYR A 12 5.36 5.37 -0.16
C TYR A 12 3.96 5.80 0.27
N TRP A 13 2.97 5.70 -0.62
CA TRP A 13 1.58 6.06 -0.31
C TRP A 13 1.00 5.20 0.80
N LEU A 14 1.26 3.88 0.77
CA LEU A 14 0.84 2.94 1.79
C LEU A 14 1.38 3.31 3.17
N VAL A 15 2.69 3.54 3.29
CA VAL A 15 3.34 3.88 4.56
C VAL A 15 2.94 5.28 5.00
N PHE A 16 2.95 6.26 4.09
CA PHE A 16 2.62 7.64 4.41
C PHE A 16 1.16 7.78 4.87
N GLY A 17 0.19 7.22 4.14
CA GLY A 17 -1.22 7.29 4.52
C GLY A 17 -1.56 6.39 5.69
N GLY A 18 -1.09 5.14 5.70
CA GLY A 18 -1.35 4.18 6.76
C GLY A 18 -0.73 4.61 8.09
N CYS A 19 0.61 4.68 8.15
CA CYS A 19 1.30 5.07 9.38
C CYS A 19 1.04 6.54 9.73
N GLY A 20 0.90 7.44 8.75
CA GLY A 20 0.55 8.84 9.00
C GLY A 20 -0.81 8.99 9.67
N SER A 21 -1.82 8.24 9.24
CA SER A 21 -3.13 8.23 9.91
C SER A 21 -3.04 7.76 11.36
N ALA A 22 -2.18 6.76 11.63
CA ALA A 22 -1.96 6.25 12.98
C ALA A 22 -1.27 7.28 13.88
N VAL A 23 -0.22 7.94 13.37
CA VAL A 23 0.57 8.92 14.14
C VAL A 23 -0.21 10.22 14.37
N PHE A 24 -0.90 10.73 13.34
CA PHE A 24 -1.45 12.09 13.39
C PHE A 24 -2.94 12.16 13.72
N ALA A 25 -3.72 11.10 13.45
CA ALA A 25 -5.19 11.17 13.53
C ALA A 25 -5.82 10.13 14.46
N ALA A 26 -5.16 9.00 14.75
CA ALA A 26 -5.79 7.93 15.54
C ALA A 26 -6.20 8.37 16.95
N GLY A 27 -5.34 9.14 17.62
CA GLY A 27 -5.51 9.58 19.01
C GLY A 27 -5.92 11.05 19.17
N TYR A 28 -6.42 11.71 18.12
CA TYR A 28 -6.80 13.13 18.24
C TYR A 28 -7.95 13.29 19.26
N PRO A 29 -7.90 14.25 20.20
CA PRO A 29 -8.92 14.40 21.25
C PRO A 29 -10.32 14.58 20.64
N THR A 30 -11.29 13.82 21.13
CA THR A 30 -12.73 13.86 20.76
C THR A 30 -13.11 13.52 19.30
N LEU A 31 -12.18 13.62 18.35
CA LEU A 31 -12.42 13.45 16.91
C LEU A 31 -11.42 12.48 16.23
N GLY A 32 -10.64 11.75 17.02
CA GLY A 32 -9.68 10.78 16.50
C GLY A 32 -10.35 9.67 15.70
N ILE A 33 -9.66 9.21 14.65
CA ILE A 33 -10.20 8.20 13.74
C ILE A 33 -10.19 6.77 14.35
N GLY A 34 -9.49 6.59 15.47
CA GLY A 34 -9.33 5.30 16.16
C GLY A 34 -8.70 4.21 15.29
N PHE A 35 -8.71 2.97 15.78
CA PHE A 35 -8.16 1.83 15.03
C PHE A 35 -8.94 1.51 13.74
N ALA A 36 -10.26 1.72 13.75
CA ALA A 36 -11.10 1.50 12.57
C ALA A 36 -10.73 2.46 11.43
N GLY A 37 -10.49 3.74 11.72
CA GLY A 37 -10.07 4.71 10.72
C GLY A 37 -8.66 4.46 10.20
N VAL A 38 -7.73 4.02 11.05
CA VAL A 38 -6.39 3.60 10.61
C VAL A 38 -6.47 2.40 9.67
N ALA A 39 -7.26 1.38 10.02
CA ALA A 39 -7.49 0.23 9.15
C ALA A 39 -8.09 0.64 7.80
N LEU A 40 -9.05 1.56 7.81
CA LEU A 40 -9.63 2.13 6.59
C LEU A 40 -8.58 2.89 5.76
N ALA A 41 -7.72 3.69 6.40
CA ALA A 41 -6.65 4.42 5.72
C ALA A 41 -5.69 3.45 5.00
N PHE A 42 -5.21 2.40 5.69
CA PHE A 42 -4.38 1.36 5.06
C PHE A 42 -5.10 0.67 3.87
N GLY A 43 -6.37 0.34 4.02
CA GLY A 43 -7.15 -0.25 2.92
C GLY A 43 -7.28 0.69 1.72
N LEU A 44 -7.54 1.97 1.96
CA LEU A 44 -7.70 2.98 0.91
C LEU A 44 -6.37 3.31 0.21
N THR A 45 -5.24 3.31 0.91
CA THR A 45 -3.94 3.52 0.25
C THR A 45 -3.62 2.40 -0.74
N VAL A 46 -3.90 1.15 -0.38
CA VAL A 46 -3.78 0.01 -1.29
C VAL A 46 -4.77 0.11 -2.45
N LEU A 47 -6.05 0.37 -2.16
CA LEU A 47 -7.10 0.48 -3.19
C LEU A 47 -6.79 1.56 -4.21
N THR A 48 -6.45 2.77 -3.75
CA THR A 48 -6.18 3.91 -4.63
C THR A 48 -4.96 3.68 -5.51
N MET A 49 -3.88 3.10 -4.97
CA MET A 49 -2.69 2.81 -5.77
C MET A 49 -2.86 1.59 -6.69
N ALA A 50 -3.67 0.61 -6.31
CA ALA A 50 -4.02 -0.50 -7.20
C ALA A 50 -4.77 0.02 -8.45
N TYR A 51 -5.72 0.94 -8.28
CA TYR A 51 -6.39 1.59 -9.42
C TYR A 51 -5.46 2.53 -10.21
N ALA A 52 -4.61 3.30 -9.53
CA ALA A 52 -3.78 4.32 -10.17
C ALA A 52 -2.57 3.77 -10.94
N VAL A 53 -1.91 2.73 -10.42
CA VAL A 53 -0.66 2.20 -10.99
C VAL A 53 -0.58 0.67 -11.02
N GLY A 54 -1.62 -0.04 -10.56
CA GLY A 54 -1.64 -1.50 -10.59
C GLY A 54 -1.49 -2.07 -12.00
N HIS A 55 -2.03 -1.40 -13.02
CA HIS A 55 -1.85 -1.76 -14.43
C HIS A 55 -0.42 -1.52 -14.96
N ILE A 56 0.46 -0.85 -14.19
CA ILE A 56 1.87 -0.61 -14.56
C ILE A 56 2.76 -1.71 -13.99
N SER A 57 2.68 -1.99 -12.69
CA SER A 57 3.59 -2.92 -11.99
C SER A 57 2.96 -4.25 -11.56
N GLY A 58 1.64 -4.34 -11.51
CA GLY A 58 0.90 -5.36 -10.77
C GLY A 58 0.38 -4.86 -9.42
N GLY A 59 0.92 -3.74 -8.91
CA GLY A 59 0.46 -3.08 -7.69
C GLY A 59 0.66 -3.91 -6.43
N HIS A 60 1.89 -4.38 -6.18
CA HIS A 60 2.16 -5.27 -5.05
C HIS A 60 2.24 -4.48 -3.75
N PHE A 61 3.02 -3.39 -3.76
CA PHE A 61 3.25 -2.45 -2.65
C PHE A 61 3.70 -3.11 -1.33
N ASN A 62 4.12 -4.37 -1.40
CA ASN A 62 4.43 -5.22 -0.27
C ASN A 62 5.39 -6.35 -0.72
N PRO A 63 6.56 -6.51 -0.07
CA PRO A 63 7.50 -7.59 -0.37
C PRO A 63 6.91 -8.99 -0.24
N ALA A 64 6.06 -9.23 0.77
CA ALA A 64 5.41 -10.53 0.98
C ALA A 64 4.41 -10.87 -0.12
N VAL A 65 3.71 -9.86 -0.67
CA VAL A 65 2.83 -10.04 -1.84
C VAL A 65 3.64 -10.42 -3.06
N SER A 66 4.75 -9.74 -3.32
CA SER A 66 5.66 -10.07 -4.45
C SER A 66 6.20 -11.49 -4.34
N PHE A 67 6.67 -11.88 -3.15
CA PHE A 67 7.14 -13.24 -2.88
C PHE A 67 6.01 -14.28 -3.02
N GLY A 68 4.82 -13.99 -2.49
CA GLY A 68 3.66 -14.87 -2.60
C GLY A 68 3.21 -15.08 -4.05
N LEU A 69 3.23 -14.03 -4.88
CA LEU A 69 2.93 -14.13 -6.30
C LEU A 69 4.01 -14.90 -7.06
N TRP A 70 5.28 -14.72 -6.72
CA TRP A 70 6.37 -15.53 -7.26
C TRP A 70 6.20 -17.01 -6.91
N ALA A 71 5.97 -17.33 -5.62
CA ALA A 71 5.75 -18.69 -5.15
C ALA A 71 4.49 -19.33 -5.78
N GLY A 72 3.47 -18.52 -6.07
CA GLY A 72 2.25 -18.95 -6.77
C GLY A 72 2.36 -19.00 -8.30
N GLY A 73 3.54 -18.77 -8.88
CA GLY A 73 3.76 -18.81 -10.34
C GLY A 73 3.11 -17.65 -11.11
N ARG A 74 2.80 -16.54 -10.43
CA ARG A 74 2.15 -15.35 -10.99
C ARG A 74 3.10 -14.17 -11.19
N PHE A 75 4.36 -14.29 -10.77
CA PHE A 75 5.39 -13.25 -10.92
C PHE A 75 6.74 -13.87 -11.27
N SER A 76 7.47 -13.26 -12.20
CA SER A 76 8.77 -13.76 -12.65
C SER A 76 9.84 -13.55 -11.58
N ALA A 77 10.75 -14.51 -11.42
CA ALA A 77 11.92 -14.34 -10.55
C ALA A 77 12.91 -13.26 -11.04
N LYS A 78 12.78 -12.83 -12.31
CA LYS A 78 13.65 -11.84 -12.95
C LYS A 78 13.10 -10.41 -12.91
N ASP A 79 11.83 -10.24 -12.52
CA ASP A 79 11.20 -8.91 -12.39
C ASP A 79 11.64 -8.23 -11.09
#